data_AF-W2N976-F1
#
_entry.id   AF-W2N976-F1
#
_cell.length_a   1.000
_cell.length_b   1.000
_cell.length_c   1.000
_cell.angle_alpha   90.00
_cell.angle_beta   90.00
_cell.angle_gamma   90.00
#
_symmetry.space_group_name_H-M   'P 1'
#
loop_
_entity.id
_entity.type
_entity.pdbx_description
1 polymer ?
#
loop_
_entity_poly.entity_id
_entity_poly.type
_entity_poly.pdbx_seq_one_letter_code
_entity_poly.pdbx_strand_id
1 'polypeptide(L)'
;MRATSLLTAILAVIVATTSSAVKLDNPNGYSQEKGTRAPSQATTSGSTGTGASLLRSSNSRSIGAGLEQQEGSSYMGTSGSDEIAYVSVWGAPVVAHTSSNHSAAVPTFGKITSKAGECVVAEPTEYISKDYLNWVWQHRIGPNSDTSSKSNWNVMDNKNWIMDHLVHNNGSLNYCVRWDTDSQLSKDVASKFHGILERHYNAWNSGSRATIAGPLQSSASTWSAGLPKTRPSSSGVMSQWARSTKCPDECYRFYDNVNDQWSDTSNCKGEPFDVSLWLKEDIPYGFGYDWGEEISLNNTLQNLYDKNLLFFAHEIGHGFGLPDFYGLEDKPATDFPNCVMMAYSAITVTPGDGWMLRRVLDHVRDRYNF
;
A
#
# COMPACT_ATOMS: atom_id res chain seq x y z
N MET A 1 -47.40 34.38 -57.58
CA MET A 1 -46.68 35.60 -57.17
C MET A 1 -46.55 35.59 -55.65
N ARG A 2 -45.42 36.08 -55.10
CA ARG A 2 -45.17 36.47 -53.68
C ARG A 2 -45.72 35.53 -52.58
N ALA A 3 -44.91 34.66 -51.97
CA ALA A 3 -43.84 34.94 -51.00
C ALA A 3 -44.35 35.36 -49.59
N THR A 4 -44.13 34.48 -48.62
CA THR A 4 -44.16 34.77 -47.17
C THR A 4 -43.05 33.97 -46.50
N SER A 5 -42.21 34.66 -45.72
CA SER A 5 -41.00 34.09 -45.10
C SER A 5 -41.27 33.36 -43.80
N LEU A 6 -40.30 32.52 -43.41
CA LEU A 6 -40.25 31.79 -42.14
C LEU A 6 -40.40 32.71 -40.92
N LEU A 7 -41.17 32.26 -39.93
CA LEU A 7 -40.97 32.61 -38.52
C LEU A 7 -40.40 31.38 -37.81
N THR A 8 -39.14 31.45 -37.39
CA THR A 8 -38.50 30.38 -36.61
C THR A 8 -38.82 30.56 -35.13
N ALA A 9 -39.84 29.87 -34.64
CA ALA A 9 -40.14 29.84 -33.20
C ALA A 9 -39.23 28.83 -32.50
N ILE A 10 -38.43 29.29 -31.52
CA ILE A 10 -37.63 28.43 -30.66
C ILE A 10 -38.57 27.76 -29.66
N LEU A 11 -38.78 26.45 -29.81
CA LEU A 11 -39.58 25.65 -28.89
C LEU A 11 -38.66 24.81 -27.99
N ALA A 12 -38.65 25.13 -26.70
CA ALA A 12 -37.99 24.29 -25.71
C ALA A 12 -38.80 23.01 -25.50
N VAL A 13 -38.20 21.86 -25.80
CA VAL A 13 -38.82 20.55 -25.56
C VAL A 13 -38.21 19.94 -24.29
N ILE A 14 -39.03 19.91 -23.24
CA ILE A 14 -38.76 19.11 -22.04
C ILE A 14 -39.00 17.63 -22.42
N VAL A 15 -38.00 16.77 -22.22
CA VAL A 15 -38.20 15.31 -22.22
C VAL A 15 -37.89 14.79 -20.82
N ALA A 16 -38.93 14.33 -20.14
CA ALA A 16 -38.79 13.63 -18.86
C ALA A 16 -38.23 12.23 -19.08
N THR A 17 -37.31 11.80 -18.21
CA THR A 17 -36.80 10.43 -18.19
C THR A 17 -37.80 9.48 -17.54
N THR A 18 -38.41 8.60 -18.32
CA THR A 18 -39.15 7.44 -17.79
C THR A 18 -38.25 6.21 -17.71
N SER A 19 -38.02 5.72 -16.50
CA SER A 19 -37.29 4.48 -16.26
C SER A 19 -38.21 3.28 -16.46
N SER A 20 -37.87 2.39 -17.40
CA SER A 20 -38.48 1.06 -17.51
C SER A 20 -37.46 0.01 -17.10
N ALA A 21 -37.65 -0.57 -15.91
CA ALA A 21 -36.83 -1.68 -15.43
C ALA A 21 -37.21 -2.97 -16.17
N VAL A 22 -36.23 -3.66 -16.74
CA VAL A 22 -36.39 -5.05 -17.20
C VAL A 22 -36.07 -5.98 -16.04
N LYS A 23 -37.07 -6.75 -15.60
CA LYS A 23 -36.85 -7.85 -14.64
C LYS A 23 -36.13 -9.00 -15.33
N LEU A 24 -35.16 -9.59 -14.63
CA LEU A 24 -34.77 -10.98 -14.78
C LEU A 24 -34.95 -11.62 -13.41
N ASP A 25 -35.93 -12.51 -13.27
CA ASP A 25 -36.25 -13.16 -12.01
C ASP A 25 -35.22 -14.27 -11.71
N ASN A 26 -34.76 -14.33 -10.46
CA ASN A 26 -33.81 -15.33 -9.95
C ASN A 26 -34.53 -16.38 -9.10
N PRO A 27 -34.50 -17.68 -9.46
CA PRO A 27 -35.06 -18.73 -8.61
C PRO A 27 -34.03 -19.23 -7.58
N ASN A 28 -34.42 -19.18 -6.31
CA ASN A 28 -33.73 -19.64 -5.09
C ASN A 28 -32.88 -18.57 -4.39
N GLY A 29 -33.51 -17.89 -3.44
CA GLY A 29 -32.84 -16.93 -2.57
C GLY A 29 -32.38 -17.54 -1.23
N TYR A 30 -31.36 -16.92 -0.66
CA TYR A 30 -31.35 -16.57 0.76
C TYR A 30 -30.82 -15.14 0.89
N SER A 31 -31.34 -14.40 1.86
CA SER A 31 -31.18 -12.95 1.96
C SER A 31 -29.81 -12.53 2.48
N GLN A 32 -29.14 -11.61 1.77
CA GLN A 32 -28.16 -10.71 2.38
C GLN A 32 -28.67 -9.27 2.26
N GLU A 33 -29.04 -8.68 3.39
CA GLU A 33 -29.24 -7.24 3.46
C GLU A 33 -27.91 -6.53 3.79
N LYS A 34 -27.60 -5.52 2.98
CA LYS A 34 -26.82 -4.33 3.38
C LYS A 34 -25.33 -4.51 3.73
N GLY A 35 -24.56 -5.12 2.83
CA GLY A 35 -23.12 -4.83 2.70
C GLY A 35 -22.86 -3.46 2.04
N THR A 36 -21.89 -2.70 2.55
CA THR A 36 -21.59 -1.33 2.10
C THR A 36 -21.06 -1.29 0.67
N ARG A 37 -21.65 -0.41 -0.16
CA ARG A 37 -21.35 -0.29 -1.59
C ARG A 37 -20.00 0.41 -1.82
N ALA A 38 -19.07 -0.25 -2.52
CA ALA A 38 -17.85 0.37 -3.02
C ALA A 38 -18.17 1.64 -3.86
N PRO A 39 -17.44 2.77 -3.71
CA PRO A 39 -17.75 3.99 -4.45
C PRO A 39 -17.49 3.81 -5.96
N SER A 40 -18.56 3.79 -6.74
CA SER A 40 -18.48 3.76 -8.21
C SER A 40 -17.87 5.07 -8.75
N GLN A 41 -16.97 4.97 -9.73
CA GLN A 41 -16.44 6.13 -10.44
C GLN A 41 -17.56 6.94 -11.11
N ALA A 42 -17.51 8.26 -10.98
CA ALA A 42 -18.34 9.17 -11.75
C ALA A 42 -17.51 9.73 -12.92
N THR A 43 -17.85 9.32 -14.14
CA THR A 43 -17.32 9.91 -15.37
C THR A 43 -17.96 11.29 -15.61
N THR A 44 -17.14 12.33 -15.77
CA THR A 44 -17.57 13.63 -16.31
C THR A 44 -16.65 14.06 -17.45
N SER A 45 -17.23 14.37 -18.61
CA SER A 45 -16.52 14.74 -19.83
C SER A 45 -17.05 16.05 -20.43
N GLY A 46 -16.12 16.87 -20.96
CA GLY A 46 -16.38 18.17 -21.62
C GLY A 46 -16.37 19.38 -20.66
N SER A 47 -15.84 20.56 -20.99
CA SER A 47 -15.25 21.07 -22.25
C SER A 47 -14.60 22.45 -21.96
N THR A 48 -13.59 23.03 -22.65
CA THR A 48 -12.78 22.68 -23.85
C THR A 48 -11.49 23.54 -23.84
N GLY A 49 -10.36 23.12 -24.44
CA GLY A 49 -9.19 24.02 -24.62
C GLY A 49 -7.91 23.42 -25.21
N THR A 50 -7.79 23.44 -26.55
CA THR A 50 -6.54 23.31 -27.36
C THR A 50 -5.49 22.28 -26.93
N GLY A 51 -5.45 21.14 -27.62
CA GLY A 51 -4.32 20.19 -27.52
C GLY A 51 -3.12 20.59 -28.38
N ALA A 52 -1.92 20.20 -27.94
CA ALA A 52 -0.73 20.11 -28.77
C ALA A 52 0.03 18.81 -28.41
N SER A 53 -0.04 17.82 -29.31
CA SER A 53 0.81 16.64 -29.24
C SER A 53 2.22 17.00 -29.71
N LEU A 54 3.25 16.61 -28.95
CA LEU A 54 4.64 16.55 -29.46
C LEU A 54 5.39 15.33 -28.91
N LEU A 55 5.38 14.25 -29.70
CA LEU A 55 6.40 13.21 -29.69
C LEU A 55 7.67 13.70 -30.43
N ARG A 56 8.86 13.32 -29.93
CA ARG A 56 10.21 13.49 -30.54
C ARG A 56 10.68 14.94 -30.69
N SER A 57 11.94 15.29 -30.44
CA SER A 57 13.16 14.58 -30.88
C SER A 57 14.37 14.93 -30.02
N SER A 58 15.33 14.00 -29.95
CA SER A 58 16.69 14.26 -29.49
C SER A 58 17.38 15.36 -30.32
N ASN A 59 18.04 16.29 -29.65
CA ASN A 59 19.25 16.96 -30.17
C ASN A 59 20.07 17.57 -29.02
N SER A 60 21.37 17.33 -29.04
CA SER A 60 22.33 17.88 -28.08
C SER A 60 22.65 19.34 -28.40
N ARG A 61 22.64 20.20 -27.37
CA ARG A 61 23.43 21.45 -27.29
C ARG A 61 23.40 21.99 -25.86
N SER A 62 24.57 22.34 -25.33
CA SER A 62 24.71 23.00 -24.04
C SER A 62 24.44 24.50 -24.17
N ILE A 63 23.66 25.05 -23.23
CA ILE A 63 23.75 26.44 -22.80
C ILE A 63 23.64 26.39 -21.27
N GLY A 64 24.55 27.07 -20.56
CA GLY A 64 24.62 27.06 -19.10
C GLY A 64 24.15 28.37 -18.46
N ALA A 65 24.38 28.44 -17.15
CA ALA A 65 24.10 29.54 -16.21
C ALA A 65 22.61 29.81 -15.90
N GLY A 66 22.22 29.58 -14.64
CA GLY A 66 20.90 29.99 -14.14
C GLY A 66 20.21 29.08 -13.11
N LEU A 67 20.94 28.28 -12.33
CA LEU A 67 20.38 27.59 -11.16
C LEU A 67 21.26 27.84 -9.94
N GLU A 68 20.71 28.53 -8.94
CA GLU A 68 21.27 28.57 -7.60
C GLU A 68 21.13 27.17 -7.01
N GLN A 69 22.25 26.49 -6.78
CA GLN A 69 22.28 25.27 -5.98
C GLN A 69 22.00 25.65 -4.53
N GLN A 70 20.73 25.58 -4.12
CA GLN A 70 20.43 25.44 -2.71
C GLN A 70 20.85 24.02 -2.30
N GLU A 71 21.85 23.91 -1.44
CA GLU A 71 22.42 22.61 -1.02
C GLU A 71 21.30 21.70 -0.49
N GLY A 72 21.05 20.61 -1.20
CA GLY A 72 20.11 19.59 -0.76
C GLY A 72 20.62 18.98 0.54
N SER A 73 19.79 18.98 1.58
CA SER A 73 20.08 18.33 2.87
C SER A 73 20.55 16.90 2.62
N SER A 74 21.80 16.62 2.98
CA SER A 74 22.40 15.30 2.85
C SER A 74 21.84 14.39 3.93
N TYR A 75 20.74 13.68 3.61
CA TYR A 75 20.10 12.74 4.52
C TYR A 75 21.04 11.58 4.87
N MET A 76 21.67 11.67 6.04
CA MET A 76 22.48 10.59 6.60
C MET A 76 21.59 9.41 6.98
N GLY A 77 21.83 8.24 6.39
CA GLY A 77 21.20 6.99 6.84
C GLY A 77 21.49 5.76 5.98
N THR A 78 21.59 5.91 4.66
CA THR A 78 21.67 4.77 3.72
C THR A 78 23.06 4.62 3.10
N SER A 79 23.44 3.39 2.76
CA SER A 79 24.62 3.15 1.93
C SER A 79 24.27 3.46 0.47
N GLY A 80 24.53 4.71 0.06
CA GLY A 80 23.98 5.30 -1.16
C GLY A 80 22.63 5.98 -0.87
N SER A 81 22.52 7.27 -1.15
CA SER A 81 21.29 8.04 -1.08
C SER A 81 20.48 7.87 -2.37
N ASP A 82 19.14 7.82 -2.27
CA ASP A 82 18.27 7.82 -3.45
C ASP A 82 18.52 9.11 -4.28
N GLU A 83 18.61 8.97 -5.61
CA GLU A 83 18.80 10.12 -6.52
C GLU A 83 17.51 10.94 -6.58
N ILE A 84 17.60 12.25 -6.28
CA ILE A 84 16.43 13.15 -6.28
C ILE A 84 16.33 13.84 -7.64
N ALA A 85 15.19 13.66 -8.32
CA ALA A 85 14.90 14.34 -9.59
C ALA A 85 14.46 15.80 -9.38
N TYR A 86 13.62 16.05 -8.38
CA TYR A 86 13.17 17.39 -8.00
C TYR A 86 12.58 17.39 -6.58
N VAL A 87 12.22 18.57 -6.06
CA VAL A 87 11.41 18.72 -4.83
C VAL A 87 10.03 19.22 -5.23
N SER A 88 8.99 18.55 -4.73
CA SER A 88 7.60 18.92 -5.00
C SER A 88 7.22 20.25 -4.33
N VAL A 89 6.11 20.85 -4.78
CA VAL A 89 5.56 22.09 -4.19
C VAL A 89 5.16 21.94 -2.70
N TRP A 90 5.07 20.71 -2.19
CA TRP A 90 4.77 20.37 -0.79
C TRP A 90 6.02 20.05 0.04
N GLY A 91 7.21 20.41 -0.45
CA GLY A 91 8.51 20.24 0.21
C GLY A 91 9.05 18.80 0.20
N ALA A 92 8.27 17.82 -0.28
CA ALA A 92 8.72 16.43 -0.39
C ALA A 92 9.69 16.27 -1.56
N PRO A 93 10.86 15.63 -1.39
CA PRO A 93 11.69 15.23 -2.52
C PRO A 93 10.96 14.19 -3.37
N VAL A 94 11.31 14.12 -4.65
CA VAL A 94 10.81 13.14 -5.62
C VAL A 94 12.01 12.44 -6.23
N VAL A 95 12.14 11.14 -5.98
CA VAL A 95 13.23 10.30 -6.49
C VAL A 95 13.15 10.13 -8.01
N ALA A 96 14.33 9.99 -8.64
CA ALA A 96 14.46 9.78 -10.08
C ALA A 96 14.08 8.36 -10.54
N HIS A 97 14.12 7.38 -9.63
CA HIS A 97 13.92 5.95 -9.92
C HIS A 97 12.90 5.34 -8.98
N THR A 98 12.18 4.31 -9.42
CA THR A 98 11.20 3.58 -8.58
C THR A 98 11.77 2.31 -7.93
N SER A 99 13.07 2.07 -8.12
CA SER A 99 13.80 0.95 -7.54
C SER A 99 15.24 1.32 -7.19
N SER A 100 15.84 0.57 -6.25
CA SER A 100 17.24 0.77 -5.87
C SER A 100 17.85 -0.50 -5.27
N ASN A 101 19.18 -0.53 -5.21
CA ASN A 101 19.95 -1.56 -4.52
C ASN A 101 20.56 -1.07 -3.19
N HIS A 102 20.09 0.08 -2.68
CA HIS A 102 20.56 0.70 -1.45
C HIS A 102 20.24 -0.14 -0.21
N SER A 103 20.95 0.11 0.89
CA SER A 103 20.63 -0.46 2.20
C SER A 103 19.94 0.58 3.06
N ALA A 104 18.81 0.17 3.65
CA ALA A 104 18.10 0.95 4.65
C ALA A 104 19.03 1.33 5.81
N ALA A 105 18.77 2.50 6.40
CA ALA A 105 19.27 2.81 7.74
C ALA A 105 18.77 1.75 8.73
N VAL A 106 19.62 1.35 9.67
CA VAL A 106 19.23 0.45 10.77
C VAL A 106 18.89 1.30 11.99
N PRO A 107 17.60 1.45 12.35
CA PRO A 107 17.22 2.25 13.50
C PRO A 107 17.63 1.61 14.82
N THR A 108 17.86 2.45 15.82
CA THR A 108 17.93 2.03 17.22
C THR A 108 16.54 1.64 17.74
N PHE A 109 16.51 1.07 18.95
CA PHE A 109 15.26 0.83 19.67
C PHE A 109 14.58 2.14 20.14
N GLY A 110 15.25 3.29 20.04
CA GLY A 110 14.82 4.53 20.69
C GLY A 110 14.91 4.44 22.22
N LYS A 111 14.11 5.24 22.90
CA LYS A 111 14.03 5.28 24.37
C LYS A 111 12.95 4.31 24.85
N ILE A 112 13.35 3.16 25.39
CA ILE A 112 12.43 2.16 25.97
C ILE A 112 11.66 2.77 27.15
N THR A 113 10.35 2.55 27.19
CA THR A 113 9.41 3.03 28.23
C THR A 113 8.64 1.90 28.93
N SER A 114 8.64 0.69 28.38
CA SER A 114 8.11 -0.52 29.03
C SER A 114 8.97 -0.97 30.21
N LYS A 115 8.41 -1.76 31.14
CA LYS A 115 9.20 -2.32 32.25
C LYS A 115 10.05 -3.50 31.76
N ALA A 116 11.08 -3.85 32.53
CA ALA A 116 11.88 -5.05 32.27
C ALA A 116 11.01 -6.31 32.37
N GLY A 117 11.09 -7.20 31.37
CA GLY A 117 10.28 -8.42 31.28
C GLY A 117 8.93 -8.25 30.59
N GLU A 118 8.47 -7.02 30.33
CA GLU A 118 7.29 -6.72 29.51
C GLU A 118 7.66 -6.62 28.01
N CYS A 119 6.64 -6.59 27.16
CA CYS A 119 6.78 -6.32 25.73
C CYS A 119 7.40 -4.92 25.51
N VAL A 120 8.40 -4.83 24.63
CA VAL A 120 9.13 -3.57 24.39
C VAL A 120 8.18 -2.50 23.83
N VAL A 121 8.09 -1.37 24.54
CA VAL A 121 7.51 -0.10 24.07
C VAL A 121 8.62 0.94 24.11
N ALA A 122 8.68 1.81 23.11
CA ALA A 122 9.70 2.85 23.04
C ALA A 122 9.19 4.16 22.41
N GLU A 123 9.86 5.26 22.74
CA GLU A 123 9.69 6.56 22.09
C GLU A 123 10.83 6.81 21.09
N PRO A 124 10.57 7.46 19.94
CA PRO A 124 11.62 7.79 18.98
C PRO A 124 12.60 8.81 19.57
N THR A 125 13.88 8.57 19.32
CA THR A 125 14.99 9.51 19.62
C THR A 125 15.68 10.03 18.36
N GLU A 126 15.23 9.57 17.19
CA GLU A 126 15.83 9.80 15.88
C GLU A 126 14.79 9.55 14.77
N TYR A 127 15.07 10.09 13.58
CA TYR A 127 14.29 9.98 12.33
C TYR A 127 12.86 10.56 12.30
N ILE A 128 12.09 10.49 13.38
CA ILE A 128 10.75 11.09 13.49
C ILE A 128 10.50 11.59 14.91
N SER A 129 9.74 12.68 15.07
CA SER A 129 9.38 13.18 16.40
C SER A 129 8.21 12.38 17.00
N LYS A 130 8.15 12.30 18.34
CA LYS A 130 7.00 11.73 19.05
C LYS A 130 5.71 12.48 18.68
N ASP A 131 5.79 13.79 18.49
CA ASP A 131 4.64 14.63 18.18
C ASP A 131 4.10 14.39 16.76
N TYR A 132 4.96 14.11 15.79
CA TYR A 132 4.51 13.69 14.45
C TYR A 132 3.83 12.32 14.49
N LEU A 133 4.34 11.35 15.24
CA LEU A 133 3.64 10.08 15.46
C LEU A 133 2.29 10.27 16.19
N ASN A 134 2.21 11.19 17.15
CA ASN A 134 0.96 11.53 17.84
C ASN A 134 -0.04 12.17 16.87
N TRP A 135 0.43 13.08 16.01
CA TRP A 135 -0.41 13.75 15.02
C TRP A 135 -0.96 12.75 14.00
N VAL A 136 -0.12 11.87 13.44
CA VAL A 136 -0.55 10.82 12.49
C VAL A 136 -1.59 9.91 13.13
N TRP A 137 -1.36 9.48 14.38
CA TRP A 137 -2.33 8.71 15.13
C TRP A 137 -3.66 9.45 15.31
N GLN A 138 -3.64 10.72 15.71
CA GLN A 138 -4.87 11.48 16.00
C GLN A 138 -5.67 11.84 14.74
N HIS A 139 -5.01 12.16 13.63
CA HIS A 139 -5.65 12.76 12.46
C HIS A 139 -5.86 11.77 11.30
N ARG A 140 -5.09 10.68 11.22
CA ARG A 140 -5.07 9.77 10.04
C ARG A 140 -5.56 8.35 10.32
N ILE A 141 -5.10 7.72 11.42
CA ILE A 141 -5.27 6.27 11.64
C ILE A 141 -5.93 5.82 12.95
N GLY A 142 -6.10 6.70 13.95
CA GLY A 142 -6.63 6.35 15.26
C GLY A 142 -8.16 6.39 15.36
N PRO A 143 -8.73 5.99 16.51
CA PRO A 143 -10.19 5.89 16.70
C PRO A 143 -10.94 7.22 16.65
N ASN A 144 -10.23 8.34 16.66
CA ASN A 144 -10.80 9.69 16.55
C ASN A 144 -10.44 10.38 15.22
N SER A 145 -9.83 9.67 14.26
CA SER A 145 -9.51 10.23 12.95
C SER A 145 -10.79 10.58 12.16
N ASP A 146 -10.74 11.62 11.32
CA ASP A 146 -11.87 12.00 10.48
C ASP A 146 -11.95 11.07 9.24
N THR A 147 -12.72 9.99 9.36
CA THR A 147 -12.98 9.02 8.29
C THR A 147 -13.96 9.50 7.22
N SER A 148 -14.35 10.80 7.23
CA SER A 148 -15.01 11.41 6.07
C SER A 148 -14.01 11.68 4.93
N SER A 149 -12.73 11.86 5.25
CA SER A 149 -11.65 11.75 4.26
C SER A 149 -11.41 10.29 3.90
N LYS A 150 -11.28 10.00 2.60
CA LYS A 150 -10.91 8.67 2.10
C LYS A 150 -9.44 8.31 2.35
N SER A 151 -8.60 9.28 2.73
CA SER A 151 -7.20 9.04 3.11
C SER A 151 -7.03 8.70 4.60
N ASN A 152 -8.13 8.57 5.35
CA ASN A 152 -8.15 8.29 6.78
C ASN A 152 -8.99 7.04 7.08
N TRP A 153 -8.62 6.30 8.12
CA TRP A 153 -9.39 5.15 8.62
C TRP A 153 -9.07 4.88 10.08
N ASN A 154 -9.94 4.19 10.80
CA ASN A 154 -9.59 3.71 12.14
C ASN A 154 -8.93 2.33 12.02
N VAL A 155 -7.62 2.25 12.27
CA VAL A 155 -6.86 0.99 12.23
C VAL A 155 -7.34 -0.02 13.28
N MET A 156 -8.00 0.43 14.35
CA MET A 156 -8.53 -0.43 15.41
C MET A 156 -9.77 -1.22 15.00
N ASP A 157 -10.56 -0.73 14.03
CA ASP A 157 -11.83 -1.33 13.62
C ASP A 157 -11.67 -2.55 12.70
N ASN A 158 -10.44 -2.82 12.24
CA ASN A 158 -10.10 -3.98 11.43
C ASN A 158 -9.07 -4.87 12.15
N LYS A 159 -9.37 -6.17 12.23
CA LYS A 159 -8.54 -7.25 12.79
C LYS A 159 -7.98 -8.19 11.71
N ASN A 160 -7.98 -7.75 10.45
CA ASN A 160 -7.47 -8.49 9.28
C ASN A 160 -6.20 -7.85 8.66
N TRP A 161 -5.50 -6.96 9.37
CA TRP A 161 -4.25 -6.39 8.86
C TRP A 161 -3.15 -7.45 8.80
N ILE A 162 -2.11 -7.22 8.01
CA ILE A 162 -0.96 -8.14 7.88
C ILE A 162 -0.34 -8.51 9.24
N MET A 163 -0.37 -7.60 10.23
CA MET A 163 0.05 -7.90 11.60
C MET A 163 -0.82 -8.97 12.27
N ASP A 164 -2.14 -8.96 12.09
CA ASP A 164 -3.05 -9.94 12.66
C ASP A 164 -2.75 -11.34 12.11
N HIS A 165 -2.51 -11.46 10.80
CA HIS A 165 -2.05 -12.70 10.17
C HIS A 165 -0.68 -13.14 10.73
N LEU A 166 0.30 -12.22 10.83
CA LEU A 166 1.62 -12.54 11.40
C LEU A 166 1.51 -13.07 12.83
N VAL A 167 0.66 -12.47 13.68
CA VAL A 167 0.43 -12.96 15.04
C VAL A 167 -0.28 -14.32 15.03
N HIS A 168 -1.38 -14.44 14.29
CA HIS A 168 -2.19 -15.67 14.22
C HIS A 168 -1.40 -16.88 13.70
N ASN A 169 -0.52 -16.68 12.71
CA ASN A 169 0.21 -17.73 12.02
C ASN A 169 1.56 -18.08 12.65
N ASN A 170 1.80 -17.63 13.88
CA ASN A 170 3.11 -17.72 14.53
C ASN A 170 4.27 -17.19 13.68
N GLY A 171 3.99 -16.17 12.85
CA GLY A 171 4.98 -15.45 12.09
C GLY A 171 5.20 -15.84 10.64
N SER A 172 4.40 -16.77 10.10
CA SER A 172 4.36 -17.00 8.66
C SER A 172 3.27 -16.15 7.99
N LEU A 173 3.45 -15.93 6.69
CA LEU A 173 2.43 -15.40 5.79
C LEU A 173 2.48 -16.22 4.53
N ASN A 174 1.35 -16.76 4.10
CA ASN A 174 1.21 -17.44 2.81
C ASN A 174 0.66 -16.46 1.77
N TYR A 175 1.26 -16.44 0.58
CA TYR A 175 0.86 -15.54 -0.50
C TYR A 175 0.24 -16.29 -1.65
N CYS A 176 -0.91 -15.82 -2.12
CA CYS A 176 -1.39 -16.19 -3.44
C CYS A 176 -1.04 -15.08 -4.44
N VAL A 177 -0.27 -15.44 -5.48
CA VAL A 177 0.09 -14.51 -6.56
C VAL A 177 -0.92 -14.63 -7.69
N ARG A 178 -1.70 -13.58 -7.90
CA ARG A 178 -2.60 -13.41 -9.03
C ARG A 178 -1.85 -12.73 -10.18
N TRP A 179 -1.69 -13.44 -11.27
CA TRP A 179 -1.16 -12.92 -12.53
C TRP A 179 -2.33 -12.45 -13.40
N ASP A 180 -2.62 -11.14 -13.40
CA ASP A 180 -3.85 -10.56 -13.94
C ASP A 180 -3.63 -9.98 -15.34
N THR A 181 -3.22 -10.86 -16.27
CA THR A 181 -2.94 -10.55 -17.67
C THR A 181 -3.09 -11.80 -18.53
N ASP A 182 -3.41 -11.63 -19.81
CA ASP A 182 -3.40 -12.70 -20.83
C ASP A 182 -1.97 -13.14 -21.22
N SER A 183 -0.93 -12.40 -20.82
CA SER A 183 0.46 -12.76 -21.12
C SER A 183 0.92 -13.99 -20.33
N GLN A 184 1.80 -14.80 -20.92
CA GLN A 184 2.27 -16.03 -20.29
C GLN A 184 3.32 -15.76 -19.21
N LEU A 185 3.00 -16.04 -17.95
CA LEU A 185 3.97 -16.05 -16.86
C LEU A 185 5.07 -17.10 -17.11
N SER A 186 6.33 -16.64 -17.20
CA SER A 186 7.48 -17.56 -17.29
C SER A 186 7.84 -18.13 -15.92
N LYS A 187 8.38 -19.36 -15.89
CA LYS A 187 8.84 -19.99 -14.64
C LYS A 187 9.94 -19.17 -13.95
N ASP A 188 10.81 -18.54 -14.72
CA ASP A 188 11.92 -17.76 -14.20
C ASP A 188 11.43 -16.50 -13.48
N VAL A 189 10.44 -15.80 -14.05
CA VAL A 189 9.78 -14.65 -13.41
C VAL A 189 8.99 -15.10 -12.17
N ALA A 190 8.18 -16.16 -12.29
CA ALA A 190 7.43 -16.71 -11.16
C ALA A 190 8.32 -17.08 -9.96
N SER A 191 9.52 -17.60 -10.23
CA SER A 191 10.50 -17.95 -9.19
C SER A 191 10.99 -16.75 -8.36
N LYS A 192 10.83 -15.51 -8.85
CA LYS A 192 11.31 -14.31 -8.16
C LYS A 192 10.35 -13.78 -7.12
N PHE A 193 9.03 -13.93 -7.31
CA PHE A 193 8.01 -13.27 -6.46
C PHE A 193 8.18 -13.59 -4.98
N HIS A 194 8.49 -14.85 -4.63
CA HIS A 194 8.85 -15.25 -3.26
C HIS A 194 9.93 -14.34 -2.65
N GLY A 195 11.03 -14.15 -3.38
CA GLY A 195 12.14 -13.29 -2.96
C GLY A 195 11.88 -11.79 -3.10
N ILE A 196 10.82 -11.35 -3.79
CA ILE A 196 10.33 -9.96 -3.74
C ILE A 196 9.56 -9.73 -2.44
N LEU A 197 8.61 -10.61 -2.14
CA LEU A 197 7.82 -10.54 -0.92
C LEU A 197 8.74 -10.66 0.31
N GLU A 198 9.55 -11.72 0.40
CA GLU A 198 10.46 -11.95 1.53
C GLU A 198 11.35 -10.72 1.80
N ARG A 199 11.94 -10.08 0.78
CA ARG A 199 12.83 -8.93 1.01
C ARG A 199 12.10 -7.66 1.47
N HIS A 200 10.87 -7.40 1.00
CA HIS A 200 10.11 -6.22 1.43
C HIS A 200 9.50 -6.41 2.82
N TYR A 201 8.96 -7.59 3.15
CA TYR A 201 8.54 -7.90 4.52
C TYR A 201 9.72 -7.86 5.50
N ASN A 202 10.91 -8.35 5.09
CA ASN A 202 12.13 -8.21 5.88
C ASN A 202 12.67 -6.76 5.96
N ALA A 203 12.32 -5.87 5.02
CA ALA A 203 12.62 -4.44 5.11
C ALA A 203 11.71 -3.74 6.12
N TRP A 204 10.40 -3.98 6.06
CA TRP A 204 9.42 -3.52 7.07
C TRP A 204 9.75 -4.00 8.47
N ASN A 205 10.13 -5.28 8.61
CA ASN A 205 10.71 -5.87 9.81
C ASN A 205 11.96 -5.12 10.31
N SER A 206 12.94 -4.89 9.41
CA SER A 206 14.21 -4.27 9.77
C SER A 206 14.07 -2.79 10.14
N GLY A 207 13.07 -2.08 9.58
CA GLY A 207 12.69 -0.74 10.01
C GLY A 207 11.93 -0.76 11.34
N SER A 208 11.03 -1.73 11.54
CA SER A 208 10.18 -1.78 12.74
C SER A 208 10.91 -2.27 14.00
N ARG A 209 12.02 -3.03 13.91
CA ARG A 209 13.11 -3.25 14.91
C ARG A 209 12.84 -2.99 16.42
N ALA A 210 11.70 -3.41 16.94
CA ALA A 210 11.34 -3.34 18.36
C ALA A 210 10.13 -4.20 18.73
N THR A 211 9.21 -4.43 17.78
CA THR A 211 7.88 -4.96 18.12
C THR A 211 7.47 -6.10 17.19
N ILE A 212 7.75 -7.33 17.60
CA ILE A 212 6.66 -8.21 18.05
C ILE A 212 7.03 -8.68 19.46
N ALA A 213 6.03 -8.93 20.30
CA ALA A 213 6.22 -9.14 21.71
C ALA A 213 6.97 -10.44 22.06
N GLY A 214 7.81 -10.31 23.09
CA GLY A 214 8.63 -11.34 23.68
C GLY A 214 9.62 -10.64 24.62
N PRO A 215 10.03 -11.24 25.75
CA PRO A 215 11.06 -10.64 26.58
C PRO A 215 12.38 -10.50 25.79
N LEU A 216 13.18 -9.48 26.10
CA LEU A 216 14.55 -9.33 25.62
C LEU A 216 15.45 -10.45 26.20
N GLN A 217 15.29 -11.68 25.68
CA GLN A 217 16.18 -12.80 25.98
C GLN A 217 17.39 -12.79 25.06
N SER A 218 18.56 -13.11 25.62
CA SER A 218 19.81 -13.30 24.91
C SER A 218 19.88 -14.58 24.05
N SER A 219 18.75 -15.22 23.77
CA SER A 219 18.66 -16.55 23.16
C SER A 219 17.42 -16.72 22.27
N ALA A 220 17.56 -16.34 21.00
CA ALA A 220 17.05 -16.93 19.74
C ALA A 220 15.67 -17.65 19.62
N SER A 221 14.77 -17.68 20.61
CA SER A 221 13.55 -18.49 20.53
C SER A 221 12.31 -17.91 21.23
N THR A 222 11.98 -16.64 20.96
CA THR A 222 10.60 -16.11 20.84
C THR A 222 10.65 -14.70 20.24
N TRP A 223 10.47 -14.60 18.91
CA TRP A 223 10.14 -13.35 18.16
C TRP A 223 10.99 -12.11 18.46
N SER A 224 12.24 -12.32 18.88
CA SER A 224 13.14 -11.27 19.31
C SER A 224 13.58 -10.37 18.15
N ALA A 225 13.28 -9.07 18.27
CA ALA A 225 13.79 -7.93 17.48
C ALA A 225 13.15 -7.62 16.12
N GLY A 226 11.92 -8.08 15.86
CA GLY A 226 11.10 -7.55 14.76
C GLY A 226 10.02 -8.53 14.27
N LEU A 227 9.48 -8.29 13.07
CA LEU A 227 8.61 -9.29 12.43
C LEU A 227 9.40 -10.60 12.22
N PRO A 228 8.75 -11.76 12.35
CA PRO A 228 9.36 -13.04 12.04
C PRO A 228 9.77 -13.12 10.56
N LYS A 229 10.79 -13.94 10.27
CA LYS A 229 11.25 -14.18 8.90
C LYS A 229 10.13 -14.86 8.13
N THR A 230 9.45 -14.09 7.27
CA THR A 230 8.41 -14.62 6.41
C THR A 230 9.00 -15.72 5.55
N ARG A 231 8.39 -16.89 5.58
CA ARG A 231 8.56 -17.93 4.56
C ARG A 231 7.33 -17.87 3.66
N PRO A 232 7.25 -16.95 2.67
CA PRO A 232 6.11 -16.91 1.78
C PRO A 232 6.02 -18.23 1.02
N SER A 233 5.19 -19.18 1.46
CA SER A 233 5.07 -20.43 0.72
C SER A 233 4.39 -20.10 -0.60
N SER A 234 5.11 -20.35 -1.71
CA SER A 234 4.58 -20.18 -3.06
C SER A 234 3.75 -21.40 -3.49
N SER A 235 3.04 -21.99 -2.52
CA SER A 235 2.03 -23.04 -2.73
C SER A 235 0.93 -22.57 -3.71
N GLY A 236 0.73 -21.26 -3.81
CA GLY A 236 -0.09 -20.58 -4.81
C GLY A 236 0.63 -20.10 -6.09
N VAL A 237 1.88 -20.48 -6.39
CA VAL A 237 2.36 -20.41 -7.78
C VAL A 237 1.57 -21.45 -8.55
N MET A 238 0.52 -21.00 -9.23
CA MET A 238 -0.44 -21.85 -9.93
C MET A 238 0.28 -22.90 -10.77
N SER A 239 0.21 -24.15 -10.33
CA SER A 239 0.84 -25.30 -10.96
C SER A 239 0.03 -25.80 -12.16
N GLN A 240 -0.41 -24.85 -13.00
CA GLN A 240 -0.89 -24.98 -14.37
C GLN A 240 -1.18 -23.59 -14.92
N TRP A 241 -0.56 -23.24 -16.05
CA TRP A 241 -1.15 -23.14 -17.42
C TRP A 241 -2.68 -22.98 -17.61
N ALA A 242 -3.43 -22.63 -16.57
CA ALA A 242 -4.86 -22.48 -16.57
C ALA A 242 -5.21 -21.00 -16.43
N ARG A 243 -6.20 -20.55 -17.21
CA ARG A 243 -6.63 -19.14 -17.35
C ARG A 243 -7.45 -18.65 -16.13
N SER A 244 -7.17 -19.18 -14.95
CA SER A 244 -7.79 -18.81 -13.69
C SER A 244 -7.05 -17.62 -13.12
N THR A 245 -7.40 -16.42 -13.56
CA THR A 245 -6.80 -15.15 -13.12
C THR A 245 -7.17 -14.77 -11.69
N LYS A 246 -7.42 -15.72 -10.78
CA LYS A 246 -7.88 -15.49 -9.41
C LYS A 246 -7.34 -16.54 -8.45
N CYS A 247 -7.04 -16.08 -7.24
CA CYS A 247 -6.82 -16.92 -6.07
C CYS A 247 -8.14 -17.59 -5.66
N PRO A 248 -8.13 -18.85 -5.16
CA PRO A 248 -9.38 -19.52 -4.75
C PRO A 248 -9.94 -18.89 -3.48
N ASP A 249 -11.19 -18.44 -3.52
CA ASP A 249 -11.85 -17.79 -2.38
C ASP A 249 -11.93 -18.74 -1.16
N GLU A 250 -12.08 -20.05 -1.40
CA GLU A 250 -12.09 -21.09 -0.34
C GLU A 250 -10.75 -21.28 0.37
N CYS A 251 -9.66 -20.72 -0.18
CA CYS A 251 -8.32 -20.75 0.38
C CYS A 251 -7.91 -19.42 1.04
N TYR A 252 -8.74 -18.37 0.95
CA TYR A 252 -8.42 -17.09 1.59
C TYR A 252 -8.72 -17.16 3.09
N ARG A 253 -7.66 -17.19 3.90
CA ARG A 253 -7.76 -16.98 5.34
C ARG A 253 -7.85 -15.48 5.58
N PHE A 254 -8.90 -15.04 6.27
CA PHE A 254 -9.10 -13.66 6.70
C PHE A 254 -9.83 -13.62 8.04
N TYR A 255 -9.72 -12.52 8.78
CA TYR A 255 -10.53 -12.30 9.98
C TYR A 255 -11.84 -11.62 9.63
N ASP A 256 -12.95 -12.31 9.88
CA ASP A 256 -14.29 -11.77 9.72
C ASP A 256 -14.64 -10.88 10.91
N ASN A 257 -14.48 -9.56 10.73
CA ASN A 257 -14.81 -8.55 11.74
C ASN A 257 -16.31 -8.52 12.12
N VAL A 258 -17.21 -9.11 11.34
CA VAL A 258 -18.66 -9.18 11.66
C VAL A 258 -18.96 -10.37 12.57
N ASN A 259 -18.29 -11.51 12.32
CA ASN A 259 -18.49 -12.75 13.09
C ASN A 259 -17.41 -12.98 14.19
N ASP A 260 -16.46 -12.05 14.33
CA ASP A 260 -15.35 -12.04 15.31
C ASP A 260 -14.45 -13.30 15.26
N GLN A 261 -14.26 -13.88 14.07
CA GLN A 261 -13.57 -15.15 13.88
C GLN A 261 -12.73 -15.20 12.59
N TRP A 262 -11.72 -16.05 12.55
CA TRP A 262 -11.00 -16.40 11.32
C TRP A 262 -11.88 -17.23 10.38
N SER A 263 -11.74 -17.02 9.07
CA SER A 263 -12.49 -17.75 8.05
C SER A 263 -12.15 -19.25 8.04
N ASP A 264 -13.17 -20.08 7.76
CA ASP A 264 -12.99 -21.53 7.63
C ASP A 264 -12.45 -21.90 6.24
N THR A 265 -11.17 -22.24 6.18
CA THR A 265 -10.48 -22.69 4.96
C THR A 265 -10.43 -24.21 4.82
N SER A 266 -11.26 -24.97 5.55
CA SER A 266 -11.31 -26.46 5.47
C SER A 266 -11.67 -27.01 4.09
N ASN A 267 -12.32 -26.19 3.24
CA ASN A 267 -12.65 -26.51 1.87
C ASN A 267 -11.51 -26.21 0.87
N CYS A 268 -10.44 -25.54 1.31
CA CYS A 268 -9.27 -25.29 0.47
C CYS A 268 -8.61 -26.61 0.04
N LYS A 269 -8.44 -26.78 -1.28
CA LYS A 269 -7.77 -27.97 -1.86
C LYS A 269 -6.25 -27.86 -1.91
N GLY A 270 -5.72 -26.67 -1.65
CA GLY A 270 -4.28 -26.38 -1.55
C GLY A 270 -3.92 -25.91 -0.14
N GLU A 271 -2.88 -25.08 -0.04
CA GLU A 271 -2.57 -24.38 1.20
C GLU A 271 -3.39 -23.08 1.29
N PRO A 272 -4.00 -22.75 2.44
CA PRO A 272 -4.60 -21.45 2.68
C PRO A 272 -3.56 -20.31 2.56
N PHE A 273 -4.00 -19.16 2.04
CA PHE A 273 -3.20 -17.94 1.92
C PHE A 273 -3.78 -16.79 2.77
N ASP A 274 -2.90 -15.90 3.19
CA ASP A 274 -3.19 -14.77 4.07
C ASP A 274 -3.31 -13.45 3.31
N VAL A 275 -2.52 -13.29 2.25
CA VAL A 275 -2.33 -12.03 1.55
C VAL A 275 -2.24 -12.33 0.06
N SER A 276 -2.78 -11.44 -0.77
CA SER A 276 -2.82 -11.60 -2.22
C SER A 276 -1.99 -10.55 -2.95
N LEU A 277 -1.09 -10.99 -3.84
CA LEU A 277 -0.30 -10.12 -4.72
C LEU A 277 -0.90 -10.16 -6.13
N TRP A 278 -1.46 -9.06 -6.60
CA TRP A 278 -2.11 -8.95 -7.90
C TRP A 278 -1.23 -8.12 -8.85
N LEU A 279 -0.62 -8.77 -9.84
CA LEU A 279 0.19 -8.08 -10.84
C LEU A 279 -0.66 -7.75 -12.07
N LYS A 280 -0.89 -6.45 -12.29
CA LYS A 280 -1.86 -5.91 -13.27
C LYS A 280 -1.19 -5.03 -14.32
N GLU A 281 -1.60 -5.17 -15.59
CA GLU A 281 -1.05 -4.38 -16.70
C GLU A 281 -1.68 -2.99 -16.85
N ASP A 282 -2.90 -2.80 -16.35
CA ASP A 282 -3.73 -1.61 -16.58
C ASP A 282 -3.56 -0.51 -15.50
N ILE A 283 -2.75 -0.76 -14.46
CA ILE A 283 -2.48 0.20 -13.39
C ILE A 283 -1.07 0.83 -13.50
N PRO A 284 -0.93 2.16 -13.36
CA PRO A 284 0.36 2.84 -13.39
C PRO A 284 1.12 2.79 -12.05
N TYR A 285 0.42 2.51 -10.95
CA TYR A 285 0.92 2.50 -9.56
C TYR A 285 0.55 1.17 -8.89
N GLY A 286 0.34 1.16 -7.58
CA GLY A 286 -0.32 0.06 -6.87
C GLY A 286 -1.57 0.50 -6.10
N PHE A 287 -2.11 -0.43 -5.33
CA PHE A 287 -3.12 -0.23 -4.30
C PHE A 287 -2.99 -1.33 -3.25
N GLY A 288 -2.63 -0.97 -2.03
CA GLY A 288 -2.53 -1.87 -0.87
C GLY A 288 -3.69 -1.71 0.11
N TYR A 289 -4.08 -2.81 0.75
CA TYR A 289 -4.96 -2.83 1.92
C TYR A 289 -4.75 -4.11 2.73
N ASP A 290 -5.63 -4.39 3.70
CA ASP A 290 -5.52 -5.52 4.63
C ASP A 290 -5.33 -6.90 3.95
N TRP A 291 -6.02 -7.12 2.83
CA TRP A 291 -5.96 -8.34 2.01
C TRP A 291 -4.70 -8.49 1.14
N GLY A 292 -3.86 -7.44 1.05
CA GLY A 292 -2.65 -7.43 0.21
C GLY A 292 -2.60 -6.29 -0.79
N GLU A 293 -2.00 -6.56 -1.95
CA GLU A 293 -1.48 -5.54 -2.85
C GLU A 293 -1.81 -5.79 -4.33
N GLU A 294 -2.42 -4.81 -5.00
CA GLU A 294 -2.38 -4.65 -6.46
C GLU A 294 -1.14 -3.84 -6.84
N ILE A 295 -0.33 -4.31 -7.80
CA ILE A 295 0.90 -3.62 -8.23
C ILE A 295 1.06 -3.66 -9.76
N SER A 296 1.51 -2.55 -10.34
CA SER A 296 1.84 -2.45 -11.76
C SER A 296 2.82 -3.54 -12.21
N LEU A 297 2.35 -4.40 -13.11
CA LEU A 297 3.13 -5.50 -13.66
C LEU A 297 4.37 -4.99 -14.40
N ASN A 298 4.21 -3.98 -15.25
CA ASN A 298 5.29 -3.47 -16.08
C ASN A 298 6.44 -2.89 -15.25
N ASN A 299 6.14 -2.12 -14.18
CA ASN A 299 7.15 -1.63 -13.25
C ASN A 299 7.85 -2.79 -12.51
N THR A 300 7.08 -3.78 -12.06
CA THR A 300 7.60 -4.98 -11.37
C THR A 300 8.57 -5.78 -12.24
N LEU A 301 8.25 -5.97 -13.54
CA LEU A 301 9.09 -6.71 -14.47
C LEU A 301 10.39 -5.96 -14.84
N GLN A 302 10.32 -4.63 -14.95
CA GLN A 302 11.50 -3.79 -15.20
C GLN A 302 12.50 -3.85 -14.03
N ASN A 303 11.98 -3.86 -12.80
CA ASN A 303 12.77 -3.75 -11.57
C ASN A 303 12.92 -5.09 -10.81
N LEU A 304 12.62 -6.24 -11.45
CA LEU A 304 12.43 -7.55 -10.81
C LEU A 304 13.61 -8.00 -9.91
N TYR A 305 14.82 -7.60 -10.30
CA TYR A 305 16.09 -7.96 -9.67
C TYR A 305 16.58 -6.95 -8.63
N ASP A 306 15.97 -5.75 -8.56
CA ASP A 306 16.38 -4.72 -7.61
C ASP A 306 15.93 -5.06 -6.20
N LYS A 307 16.77 -4.72 -5.22
CA LYS A 307 16.52 -4.99 -3.81
C LYS A 307 15.25 -4.32 -3.30
N ASN A 308 15.08 -3.03 -3.59
CA ASN A 308 13.95 -2.22 -3.14
C ASN A 308 13.11 -1.84 -4.37
N LEU A 309 11.80 -2.13 -4.33
CA LEU A 309 10.80 -1.70 -5.30
C LEU A 309 9.81 -0.80 -4.55
N LEU A 310 9.72 0.48 -4.94
CA LEU A 310 9.00 1.51 -4.18
C LEU A 310 7.54 1.11 -3.92
N PHE A 311 6.81 0.68 -4.95
CA PHE A 311 5.40 0.32 -4.83
C PHE A 311 5.19 -0.93 -3.95
N PHE A 312 6.06 -1.94 -4.01
CA PHE A 312 5.99 -3.07 -3.06
C PHE A 312 6.18 -2.61 -1.62
N ALA A 313 7.16 -1.72 -1.36
CA ALA A 313 7.33 -1.18 -0.02
C ALA A 313 6.09 -0.38 0.43
N HIS A 314 5.52 0.44 -0.46
CA HIS A 314 4.36 1.30 -0.22
C HIS A 314 3.07 0.50 0.07
N GLU A 315 2.64 -0.38 -0.84
CA GLU A 315 1.37 -1.11 -0.70
C GLU A 315 1.37 -2.03 0.54
N ILE A 316 2.52 -2.63 0.87
CA ILE A 316 2.68 -3.43 2.09
C ILE A 316 2.48 -2.58 3.36
N GLY A 317 2.83 -1.29 3.32
CA GLY A 317 2.56 -0.35 4.42
C GLY A 317 1.07 -0.13 4.65
N HIS A 318 0.25 -0.07 3.59
CA HIS A 318 -1.22 -0.05 3.71
C HIS A 318 -1.77 -1.36 4.29
N GLY A 319 -1.17 -2.51 3.96
CA GLY A 319 -1.51 -3.79 4.58
C GLY A 319 -1.19 -3.86 6.08
N PHE A 320 -0.27 -3.04 6.57
CA PHE A 320 -0.08 -2.77 8.00
C PHE A 320 -0.98 -1.66 8.58
N GLY A 321 -1.87 -1.09 7.77
CA GLY A 321 -2.80 -0.03 8.16
C GLY A 321 -2.23 1.38 8.17
N LEU A 322 -1.09 1.64 7.49
CA LEU A 322 -0.50 2.99 7.38
C LEU A 322 -1.08 3.79 6.20
N PRO A 323 -1.27 5.12 6.35
CA PRO A 323 -1.93 5.96 5.34
C PRO A 323 -0.92 6.64 4.40
N ASP A 324 -1.42 7.22 3.31
CA ASP A 324 -0.63 8.07 2.40
C ASP A 324 -0.25 9.42 3.02
N PHE A 325 0.91 9.98 2.65
CA PHE A 325 1.39 11.29 3.09
C PHE A 325 1.70 12.28 1.95
N TYR A 326 0.90 12.26 0.88
CA TYR A 326 1.22 12.97 -0.36
C TYR A 326 1.00 14.50 -0.26
N GLY A 327 -0.06 14.94 0.43
CA GLY A 327 -0.42 16.34 0.62
C GLY A 327 0.21 17.00 1.86
N LEU A 328 -0.12 18.28 2.08
CA LEU A 328 0.13 18.96 3.36
C LEU A 328 -1.01 18.73 4.36
N GLU A 329 -2.20 18.45 3.86
CA GLU A 329 -3.37 17.97 4.61
C GLU A 329 -3.12 16.60 5.27
N ASP A 330 -2.26 15.78 4.66
CA ASP A 330 -1.99 14.41 5.07
C ASP A 330 -0.86 14.32 6.14
N LYS A 331 -0.02 15.34 6.30
CA LYS A 331 1.20 15.29 7.15
C LYS A 331 1.28 16.49 8.10
N PRO A 332 1.91 16.35 9.28
CA PRO A 332 1.90 17.41 10.31
C PRO A 332 2.65 18.69 9.91
N ALA A 333 3.62 18.60 9.00
CA ALA A 333 4.47 19.72 8.59
C ALA A 333 5.20 19.44 7.26
N THR A 334 5.79 20.47 6.66
CA THR A 334 6.62 20.37 5.44
C THR A 334 7.88 19.53 5.62
N ASP A 335 8.45 19.52 6.83
CA ASP A 335 9.67 18.79 7.25
C ASP A 335 9.37 17.41 7.88
N PHE A 336 8.15 16.91 7.70
CA PHE A 336 7.84 15.50 8.00
C PHE A 336 8.80 14.58 7.21
N PRO A 337 9.41 13.57 7.86
CA PRO A 337 10.47 12.78 7.26
C PRO A 337 10.02 12.02 6.01
N ASN A 338 10.92 11.91 5.05
CA ASN A 338 10.74 11.05 3.88
C ASN A 338 10.48 9.61 4.33
N CYS A 339 9.53 8.95 3.66
CA CYS A 339 9.03 7.65 4.04
C CYS A 339 8.41 6.98 2.80
N VAL A 340 8.36 5.65 2.74
CA VAL A 340 7.76 4.98 1.55
C VAL A 340 6.28 5.30 1.44
N MET A 341 5.60 5.56 2.56
CA MET A 341 4.19 6.02 2.60
C MET A 341 3.96 7.43 2.03
N MET A 342 5.02 8.20 1.81
CA MET A 342 5.01 9.39 0.96
C MET A 342 5.63 8.99 -0.38
N ALA A 343 4.80 8.51 -1.30
CA ALA A 343 5.24 7.94 -2.58
C ALA A 343 6.23 8.87 -3.30
N TYR A 344 7.28 8.27 -3.87
CA TYR A 344 8.45 8.95 -4.44
C TYR A 344 9.34 9.77 -3.47
N SER A 345 9.07 9.88 -2.16
CA SER A 345 10.02 10.53 -1.25
C SER A 345 11.18 9.64 -0.79
N ALA A 346 10.96 8.32 -0.81
CA ALA A 346 11.97 7.29 -0.53
C ALA A 346 11.65 6.02 -1.32
N ILE A 347 12.69 5.31 -1.79
CA ILE A 347 12.54 3.99 -2.44
C ILE A 347 12.62 2.85 -1.41
N THR A 348 13.34 3.10 -0.31
CA THR A 348 13.65 2.11 0.72
C THR A 348 12.80 2.37 1.97
N VAL A 349 12.23 1.32 2.58
CA VAL A 349 11.52 1.44 3.88
C VAL A 349 12.44 2.12 4.90
N THR A 350 12.00 3.25 5.42
CA THR A 350 12.82 4.09 6.31
C THR A 350 12.60 3.74 7.78
N PRO A 351 13.50 4.18 8.68
CA PRO A 351 13.21 4.23 10.10
C PRO A 351 11.92 4.96 10.48
N GLY A 352 11.53 6.00 9.72
CA GLY A 352 10.28 6.74 9.94
C GLY A 352 9.05 5.86 9.71
N ASP A 353 9.04 5.10 8.61
CA ASP A 353 8.04 4.07 8.32
C ASP A 353 7.96 3.03 9.46
N GLY A 354 9.12 2.56 9.92
CA GLY A 354 9.23 1.63 11.05
C GLY A 354 8.60 2.17 12.34
N TRP A 355 8.83 3.45 12.67
CA TRP A 355 8.22 4.10 13.84
C TRP A 355 6.72 4.33 13.70
N MET A 356 6.21 4.59 12.49
CA MET A 356 4.77 4.66 12.23
C MET A 356 4.11 3.29 12.39
N LEU A 357 4.75 2.21 11.90
CA LEU A 357 4.30 0.84 12.15
C LEU A 357 4.28 0.52 13.65
N ARG A 358 5.35 0.82 14.40
CA ARG A 358 5.36 0.66 15.87
C ARG A 358 4.17 1.35 16.54
N ARG A 359 3.80 2.56 16.08
CA ARG A 359 2.67 3.31 16.63
C ARG A 359 1.33 2.61 16.44
N VAL A 360 1.11 1.91 15.33
CA VAL A 360 -0.06 1.02 15.17
C VAL A 360 0.02 -0.10 16.21
N LEU A 361 1.16 -0.79 16.28
CA LEU A 361 1.37 -1.94 17.17
C LEU A 361 1.17 -1.60 18.65
N ASP A 362 1.65 -0.45 19.12
CA ASP A 362 1.47 0.03 20.50
C ASP A 362 0.00 0.07 20.93
N HIS A 363 -0.92 0.30 19.98
CA HIS A 363 -2.36 0.44 20.23
C HIS A 363 -3.15 -0.84 19.93
N VAL A 364 -2.81 -1.60 18.87
CA VAL A 364 -3.53 -2.85 18.55
C VAL A 364 -3.10 -4.05 19.40
N ARG A 365 -1.89 -4.02 19.99
CA ARG A 365 -1.27 -5.19 20.64
C ARG A 365 -2.08 -5.88 21.74
N ASP A 366 -2.97 -5.15 22.42
CA ASP A 366 -3.77 -5.71 23.52
C ASP A 366 -4.83 -6.72 23.01
N ARG A 367 -5.03 -6.82 21.68
CA ARG A 367 -5.83 -7.89 21.04
C ARG A 367 -5.05 -9.18 20.76
N TYR A 368 -3.75 -9.21 21.03
CA TYR A 368 -2.87 -10.34 20.76
C TYR A 368 -2.50 -11.08 22.04
N ASN A 369 -2.41 -12.41 21.95
CA ASN A 369 -1.87 -13.27 23.00
C ASN A 369 -0.52 -13.80 22.53
N PHE A 370 0.55 -13.43 23.23
CA PHE A 370 1.96 -13.63 22.83
C PHE A 370 2.67 -14.69 23.69
#